data_AF-A0A2E8CHU7-F1
#
_entry.id   AF-A0A2E8CHU7-F1
#
_cell.length_a   1.000
_cell.length_b   1.000
_cell.length_c   1.000
_cell.angle_alpha   90.00
_cell.angle_beta   90.00
_cell.angle_gamma   90.00
#
_symmetry.space_group_name_H-M   'P 1'
#
loop_
_entity.id
_entity.type
_entity.pdbx_description
1 polymer ?
#
loop_
_entity_poly.entity_id
_entity_poly.type
_entity_poly.pdbx_seq_one_letter_code
_entity_poly.pdbx_strand_id
1 'polypeptide(L)'
;MDDILAIGVDRSVILVAFGGWVIRYLAGFTATYLLCCVNFVQIPTSLLAYLDRSHDDKNGLNAKAGKNVIFAFCQPRALAADTNLPK
;
A
#
# COMPACT_ATOMS: atom_id res chain seq x y z
N MET A 1 -3.43 12.63 1.99
CA MET A 1 -4.47 12.47 0.96
C MET A 1 -4.76 13.82 0.32
N ASP A 2 -4.90 14.87 1.12
CA ASP A 2 -5.11 16.24 0.63
C ASP A 2 -4.05 16.67 -0.38
N ASP A 3 -2.77 16.39 -0.12
CA ASP A 3 -1.69 16.71 -1.07
C ASP A 3 -1.84 15.98 -2.42
N ILE A 4 -2.32 14.73 -2.40
CA ILE A 4 -2.54 13.94 -3.62
C ILE A 4 -3.72 14.53 -4.41
N LEU A 5 -4.79 14.93 -3.72
CA LEU A 5 -5.95 15.56 -4.34
C LEU A 5 -5.63 16.96 -4.89
N ALA A 6 -4.74 17.71 -4.23
CA ALA A 6 -4.29 19.02 -4.67
C ALA A 6 -3.52 18.99 -6.01
N ILE A 7 -2.91 17.85 -6.36
CA ILE A 7 -2.24 17.64 -7.66
C ILE A 7 -3.28 17.52 -8.81
N GLY A 8 -4.55 17.28 -8.51
CA GLY A 8 -5.61 17.14 -9.54
C GLY A 8 -5.61 15.78 -10.22
N VAL A 9 -5.28 14.71 -9.49
CA VAL A 9 -5.29 13.34 -10.02
C VAL A 9 -6.71 12.79 -10.25
N ASP A 10 -6.86 11.90 -11.22
CA ASP A 10 -8.10 11.18 -11.51
C ASP A 10 -7.99 9.66 -11.20
N ARG A 11 -9.07 8.91 -11.43
CA ARG A 11 -9.14 7.47 -11.12
C ARG A 11 -8.19 6.59 -11.94
N SER A 12 -7.65 7.08 -13.04
CA SER A 12 -6.64 6.38 -13.84
C SER A 12 -5.26 6.37 -13.19
N VAL A 13 -5.05 7.13 -12.12
CA VAL A 13 -3.79 7.16 -11.37
C VAL A 13 -3.43 5.76 -10.85
N ILE A 14 -2.13 5.48 -10.88
CA ILE A 14 -1.56 4.29 -10.28
C ILE A 14 -0.70 4.74 -9.11
N LEU A 15 -1.10 4.32 -7.91
CA LEU A 15 -0.29 4.52 -6.72
C LEU A 15 0.83 3.47 -6.69
N VAL A 16 2.07 3.91 -6.47
CA VAL A 16 3.23 3.02 -6.39
C VAL A 16 3.78 3.05 -4.97
N ALA A 17 3.71 1.93 -4.25
CA ALA A 17 4.37 1.76 -2.96
C ALA A 17 5.79 1.27 -3.17
N PHE A 18 6.74 2.19 -3.15
CA PHE A 18 8.15 1.85 -3.09
C PHE A 18 8.63 1.92 -1.64
N GLY A 19 8.92 0.78 -1.02
CA GLY A 19 9.44 0.78 0.35
C GLY A 19 9.24 -0.51 1.14
N GLY A 20 9.44 -0.40 2.45
CA GLY A 20 9.27 -1.50 3.40
C GLY A 20 7.80 -1.81 3.70
N TRP A 21 7.58 -2.69 4.70
CA TRP A 21 6.24 -3.22 5.00
C TRP A 21 5.25 -2.11 5.39
N VAL A 22 5.67 -1.12 6.18
CA VAL A 22 4.82 0.02 6.59
C VAL A 22 4.26 0.79 5.39
N ILE A 23 5.09 1.04 4.37
CA ILE A 23 4.70 1.80 3.19
C ILE A 23 3.66 1.04 2.38
N ARG A 24 3.80 -0.29 2.28
CA ARG A 24 2.78 -1.16 1.66
C ARG A 24 1.42 -0.98 2.34
N TYR A 25 1.36 -1.06 3.67
CA TYR A 25 0.11 -0.93 4.43
C TYR A 25 -0.54 0.44 4.23
N LEU A 26 0.23 1.51 4.34
CA LEU A 26 -0.28 2.88 4.18
C LEU A 26 -0.77 3.14 2.76
N ALA A 27 -0.01 2.71 1.76
CA ALA A 27 -0.37 2.91 0.36
C ALA A 27 -1.57 2.05 -0.05
N GLY A 28 -1.65 0.80 0.41
CA GLY A 28 -2.83 -0.05 0.17
C GLY A 28 -4.09 0.54 0.80
N PHE A 29 -4.00 1.04 2.04
CA PHE A 29 -5.10 1.75 2.68
C PHE A 29 -5.47 3.01 1.89
N THR A 30 -4.48 3.81 1.49
CA THR A 30 -4.71 5.03 0.70
C THR A 30 -5.37 4.72 -0.63
N ALA A 31 -4.95 3.66 -1.32
CA ALA A 31 -5.51 3.24 -2.60
C ALA A 31 -6.98 2.83 -2.50
N THR A 32 -7.42 2.22 -1.39
CA THR A 32 -8.84 1.89 -1.17
C THR A 32 -9.72 3.13 -1.11
N TYR A 33 -9.28 4.18 -0.42
CA TYR A 33 -10.13 5.34 -0.13
C TYR A 33 -9.92 6.51 -1.10
N LEU A 34 -8.75 6.63 -1.71
CA LEU A 34 -8.47 7.67 -2.70
C LEU A 34 -9.41 7.49 -3.89
N LEU A 35 -10.18 8.54 -4.22
CA LEU A 35 -11.14 8.57 -5.32
C LEU A 35 -12.12 7.38 -5.37
N CYS A 36 -12.42 6.76 -4.23
CA CYS A 36 -13.23 5.55 -4.07
C CYS A 36 -12.67 4.30 -4.76
N CYS A 37 -11.33 4.11 -4.69
CA CYS A 37 -10.54 3.00 -5.21
C CYS A 37 -9.74 3.38 -6.46
N VAL A 38 -8.41 3.34 -6.32
CA VAL A 38 -7.44 3.51 -7.41
C VAL A 38 -6.55 2.30 -7.56
N ASN A 39 -5.91 2.15 -8.72
CA ASN A 39 -4.96 1.08 -8.96
C ASN A 39 -3.70 1.28 -8.11
N PHE A 40 -3.13 0.17 -7.65
CA PHE A 40 -1.98 0.17 -6.75
C PHE A 40 -0.96 -0.90 -7.15
N VAL A 41 0.34 -0.56 -7.10
CA VAL A 41 1.46 -1.45 -7.37
C VAL A 41 2.45 -1.40 -6.20
N GLN A 42 2.98 -2.55 -5.82
CA GLN A 42 3.94 -2.68 -4.73
C GLN A 42 5.35 -2.98 -5.24
N ILE A 43 6.34 -2.26 -4.72
CA ILE A 43 7.76 -2.48 -4.95
C ILE A 43 8.44 -2.61 -3.58
N PRO A 44 8.45 -3.81 -2.99
CA PRO A 44 9.00 -4.02 -1.65
C PRO A 44 10.52 -3.85 -1.65
N THR A 45 11.02 -3.02 -0.73
CA THR A 45 12.46 -2.78 -0.50
C THR A 45 13.00 -3.49 0.73
N SER A 46 12.23 -4.42 1.32
CA SER A 46 12.66 -5.20 2.49
C SER A 46 12.13 -6.61 2.39
N LEU A 47 12.89 -7.58 2.90
CA LEU A 47 12.52 -8.99 2.83
C LEU A 47 11.17 -9.26 3.51
N LEU A 48 10.91 -8.60 4.65
CA LEU A 48 9.65 -8.73 5.37
C LEU A 48 8.46 -8.23 4.53
N ALA A 49 8.60 -7.10 3.84
CA ALA A 49 7.53 -6.59 2.97
C ALA A 49 7.18 -7.54 1.81
N TYR A 50 8.19 -8.23 1.27
CA TYR A 50 8.02 -9.21 0.21
C TYR A 50 7.38 -10.51 0.71
N LEU A 51 7.83 -11.01 1.88
CA LEU A 51 7.35 -12.27 2.46
C LEU A 51 5.97 -12.15 3.11
N ASP A 52 5.62 -10.97 3.62
CA ASP A 52 4.33 -10.68 4.28
C ASP A 52 3.15 -10.61 3.28
N ARG A 53 3.28 -11.23 2.10
CA ARG A 53 2.19 -11.39 1.10
C ARG A 53 1.28 -12.56 1.45
N SER A 54 1.24 -12.96 2.72
CA SER A 54 0.53 -14.16 3.19
C SER A 54 -0.98 -13.98 3.06
N HIS A 55 -1.51 -14.10 1.84
CA HIS A 55 -2.91 -14.30 1.50
C HIS A 55 -3.94 -13.28 2.00
N ASP A 56 -3.52 -12.27 2.75
CA ASP A 56 -4.39 -11.28 3.36
C ASP A 56 -4.13 -9.95 2.66
N ASP A 57 -5.05 -9.56 1.76
CA ASP A 57 -5.09 -8.22 1.14
C ASP A 57 -5.45 -7.11 2.15
N LYS A 58 -5.41 -7.47 3.44
CA LYS A 58 -5.68 -6.63 4.58
C LYS A 58 -4.55 -5.64 4.78
N ASN A 59 -4.83 -4.39 4.49
CA ASN A 59 -3.97 -3.26 4.79
C ASN A 59 -4.40 -2.62 6.11
N GLY A 60 -3.74 -3.02 7.21
CA GLY A 60 -4.02 -2.54 8.57
C GLY A 60 -3.18 -1.33 9.00
N LEU A 61 -3.82 -0.45 9.78
CA LEU A 61 -3.23 0.66 10.52
C LEU A 61 -3.46 0.45 12.02
N ASN A 62 -2.51 0.95 12.82
CA ASN A 62 -2.60 0.90 14.27
C ASN A 62 -3.39 2.10 14.80
N ALA A 63 -4.16 1.88 15.86
CA ALA A 63 -4.79 2.95 16.63
C ALA A 63 -4.46 2.78 18.10
N LYS A 64 -4.79 3.77 18.93
CA LYS A 64 -4.62 3.67 20.39
C LYS A 64 -5.36 2.45 20.98
N ALA A 65 -6.44 2.01 20.33
CA ALA A 65 -7.24 0.85 20.71
C ALA A 65 -6.59 -0.51 20.39
N GLY A 66 -5.53 -0.56 19.57
CA GLY A 66 -4.85 -1.81 19.24
C GLY A 66 -4.07 -1.83 17.91
N LYS A 67 -3.42 -2.97 17.66
CA LYS A 67 -2.66 -3.22 16.43
C LYS A 67 -3.58 -3.67 15.30
N ASN A 68 -3.41 -3.11 14.10
CA ASN A 68 -4.15 -3.48 12.88
C ASN A 68 -5.70 -3.46 13.03
N VAL A 69 -6.22 -2.55 13.88
CA VAL A 69 -7.66 -2.43 14.17
C VAL A 69 -8.42 -1.62 13.12
N ILE A 70 -7.74 -0.70 12.43
CA ILE A 70 -8.28 0.00 11.27
C ILE A 70 -7.71 -0.73 10.05
N PHE A 71 -8.54 -1.23 9.14
CA PHE A 71 -8.03 -1.94 7.98
C PHE A 71 -8.93 -1.78 6.77
N ALA A 72 -8.33 -1.98 5.60
CA ALA A 72 -9.01 -2.01 4.32
C ALA A 72 -8.46 -3.16 3.48
N PHE A 73 -9.33 -3.78 2.66
CA PHE A 73 -8.91 -4.80 1.71
C PHE A 73 -8.61 -4.14 0.36
N CYS A 74 -7.38 -4.33 -0.14
CA CYS A 74 -6.97 -3.84 -1.46
C CYS A 74 -5.93 -4.76 -2.08
N GLN A 75 -6.28 -5.36 -3.22
CA GLN A 75 -5.34 -6.18 -3.97
C GLN A 75 -4.41 -5.29 -4.81
N PRO A 76 -3.08 -5.47 -4.73
CA PRO A 76 -2.18 -4.81 -5.65
C PRO A 76 -2.34 -5.40 -7.05
N ARG A 77 -2.31 -4.54 -8.07
CA ARG A 77 -2.38 -4.94 -9.48
C ARG A 77 -1.10 -5.63 -9.94
N ALA A 78 0.03 -5.30 -9.31
CA ALA A 78 1.31 -5.96 -9.51
C ALA A 78 2.19 -5.83 -8.26
N LEU A 79 3.14 -6.75 -8.12
CA LEU A 79 4.28 -6.60 -7.23
C LEU A 79 5.56 -6.91 -7.98
N ALA A 80 6.49 -5.96 -7.96
CA ALA A 80 7.80 -6.11 -8.56
C ALA A 80 8.85 -6.10 -7.45
N ALA A 81 9.58 -7.21 -7.28
CA ALA A 81 10.69 -7.29 -6.34
C ALA A 81 12.00 -7.27 -7.12
N ASP A 82 12.90 -6.35 -6.74
CA ASP A 82 14.26 -6.30 -7.26
C ASP A 82 15.21 -6.90 -6.22
N THR A 83 15.94 -7.94 -6.61
CA THR A 83 16.88 -8.65 -5.74
C THR A 83 18.16 -7.87 -5.45
N ASN A 84 18.39 -6.77 -6.15
CA ASN A 84 19.52 -5.86 -5.92
C ASN A 84 19.23 -4.78 -4.87
N LEU A 85 17.96 -4.62 -4.48
CA LEU A 85 17.59 -3.70 -3.42
C LEU A 85 18.09 -4.22 -2.06
N PRO A 86 18.45 -3.32 -1.13
CA PRO A 86 18.90 -3.71 0.20
C PRO A 86 17.84 -4.57 0.91
N LYS A 87 18.30 -5.57 1.68
CA LYS A 87 17.43 -6.52 2.38
C LYS A 87 16.83 -5.97 3.66
#